data_AF-A0A443RD60-F1
#
_entry.id   AF-A0A443RD60-F1
#
_cell.length_a   1.000
_cell.length_b   1.000
_cell.length_c   1.000
_cell.angle_alpha   90.00
_cell.angle_beta   90.00
_cell.angle_gamma   90.00
#
_symmetry.space_group_name_H-M   'P 1'
#
loop_
_entity.id
_entity.type
_entity.pdbx_description
1 polymer ?
#
loop_
_entity_poly.entity_id
_entity_poly.type
_entity_poly.pdbx_seq_one_letter_code
_entity_poly.pdbx_strand_id
1 'polypeptide(L)'
;MKGSRGEANLALKCKLCGRENSVSILNDFLNVYQLEDSNEFKTIVVFDCRGVEPTDFSPRIGFTAEAVDSNTKFDNINLEENEWVDYDEESKSSVGIYDLKHQFIKL
;
A
#
# COMPACT_ATOMS: atom_id res chain seq x y z
N MET A 1 -13.31 9.63 -18.22
CA MET A 1 -13.63 11.07 -18.25
C MET A 1 -13.80 11.51 -19.70
N LYS A 2 -15.05 11.64 -20.18
CA LYS A 2 -15.28 12.08 -21.57
C LYS A 2 -14.67 13.48 -21.78
N GLY A 3 -13.62 13.57 -22.59
CA GLY A 3 -12.92 14.81 -22.92
C GLY A 3 -11.64 15.11 -22.12
N SER A 4 -11.25 14.28 -21.15
CA SER A 4 -9.95 14.39 -20.46
C SER A 4 -8.88 13.57 -21.19
N ARG A 5 -7.68 14.14 -21.34
CA ARG A 5 -6.50 13.45 -21.91
C ARG A 5 -5.69 12.65 -20.86
N GLY A 6 -6.08 12.70 -19.59
CA GLY A 6 -5.38 12.01 -18.51
C GLY A 6 -5.82 10.55 -18.37
N GLU A 7 -4.85 9.67 -18.13
CA GLU A 7 -5.08 8.28 -17.72
C GLU A 7 -5.39 8.20 -16.21
N ALA A 8 -6.16 7.19 -15.82
CA ALA A 8 -6.47 6.92 -14.42
C ALA A 8 -6.46 5.42 -14.13
N ASN A 9 -6.00 5.04 -12.94
CA ASN A 9 -6.01 3.64 -12.50
C ASN A 9 -7.44 3.16 -12.20
N LEU A 10 -8.31 4.06 -11.74
CA LEU A 10 -9.72 3.79 -11.49
C LEU A 10 -10.58 4.95 -12.01
N ALA A 11 -11.58 4.64 -12.82
CA ALA A 11 -12.65 5.56 -13.21
C ALA A 11 -13.99 4.95 -12.80
N LEU A 12 -14.81 5.71 -12.08
CA LEU A 12 -16.08 5.21 -11.55
C LEU A 12 -17.19 6.27 -11.63
N LYS A 13 -18.42 5.81 -11.86
CA LYS A 13 -19.60 6.66 -11.80
C LYS A 13 -20.32 6.44 -10.48
N CYS A 14 -20.56 7.51 -9.72
CA CYS A 14 -21.31 7.42 -8.46
C CYS A 14 -22.71 6.85 -8.74
N LYS A 15 -23.06 5.75 -8.07
CA LYS A 15 -24.35 5.08 -8.25
C LYS A 15 -25.54 5.91 -7.74
N LEU A 16 -25.29 6.88 -6.86
CA LEU A 16 -26.32 7.75 -6.30
C LEU A 16 -26.53 9.02 -7.14
N CYS A 17 -25.48 9.84 -7.32
CA CYS A 17 -25.61 11.15 -7.98
C CYS A 17 -25.19 11.17 -9.46
N GLY A 18 -24.69 10.04 -9.99
CA GLY A 18 -24.28 9.92 -11.38
C GLY A 18 -22.99 10.65 -11.78
N ARG A 19 -22.29 11.31 -10.84
CA ARG A 19 -21.02 12.00 -11.08
C ARG A 19 -19.93 11.02 -11.53
N GLU A 20 -19.14 11.39 -12.53
CA GLU A 20 -17.91 10.67 -12.92
C GLU A 20 -16.76 11.10 -12.00
N ASN A 21 -16.08 10.12 -11.41
CA ASN A 21 -14.97 10.28 -10.50
C ASN A 21 -13.77 9.44 -10.96
N SER A 22 -12.57 9.76 -10.48
CA SER A 22 -11.37 8.98 -10.76
C SER A 22 -10.37 8.98 -9.62
N VAL A 23 -9.53 7.95 -9.58
CA VAL A 23 -8.35 7.84 -8.71
C VAL A 23 -7.16 7.39 -9.56
N SER A 24 -6.03 8.08 -9.40
CA SER A 24 -4.74 7.68 -10.00
C SER A 24 -3.70 7.50 -8.90
N ILE A 25 -2.88 6.45 -9.01
CA ILE A 25 -1.72 6.23 -8.15
C ILE A 25 -0.59 7.13 -8.68
N LEU A 26 -0.01 7.93 -7.81
CA LEU A 26 1.16 8.74 -8.16
C LEU A 26 2.43 7.91 -7.91
N ASN A 27 2.93 7.25 -8.96
CA ASN A 27 4.06 6.32 -8.87
C ASN A 27 5.35 6.97 -8.32
N ASP A 28 5.54 8.27 -8.53
CA ASP A 28 6.69 9.02 -8.01
C ASP A 28 6.73 9.10 -6.48
N PHE A 29 5.62 8.75 -5.80
CA PHE A 29 5.48 8.78 -4.35
C PHE A 29 5.26 7.39 -3.75
N LEU A 30 5.68 6.33 -4.45
CA LEU A 30 5.78 4.99 -3.88
C LEU A 30 7.03 4.89 -3.02
N ASN A 31 6.85 4.66 -1.71
CA ASN A 31 7.95 4.56 -0.76
C ASN A 31 7.97 3.20 -0.07
N VAL A 32 9.17 2.74 0.24
CA VAL A 32 9.41 1.51 1.03
C VAL A 32 9.28 1.84 2.52
N TYR A 33 8.65 0.93 3.27
CA TYR A 33 8.65 0.95 4.73
C TYR A 33 9.89 0.23 5.25
N GLN A 34 10.74 0.91 6.01
CA GLN A 34 12.04 0.46 6.48
C GLN A 34 12.05 0.27 8.00
N LEU A 35 13.10 -0.37 8.50
CA LEU A 35 13.26 -0.63 9.94
C LEU A 35 13.21 0.65 10.78
N GLU A 36 13.78 1.75 10.27
CA GLU A 36 13.76 3.06 10.91
C GLU A 36 12.37 3.69 11.04
N ASP A 37 11.40 3.21 10.26
CA ASP A 37 10.01 3.65 10.32
C ASP A 37 9.17 2.84 11.31
N SER A 38 9.73 1.78 11.90
CA SER A 38 9.02 0.81 12.73
C SER A 38 8.21 1.47 13.84
N ASN A 39 6.94 1.07 13.95
CA ASN A 39 5.93 1.59 14.88
C ASN A 39 5.45 3.03 14.63
N GLU A 40 5.92 3.67 13.55
CA GLU A 40 5.45 4.98 13.12
C GLU A 40 4.67 4.89 11.81
N PHE A 41 3.75 5.83 11.61
CA PHE A 41 3.04 5.95 10.34
C PHE A 41 3.93 6.60 9.28
N LYS A 42 4.02 5.95 8.12
CA LYS A 42 4.73 6.45 6.94
C LYS A 42 3.84 6.42 5.70
N THR A 43 3.92 7.47 4.90
CA THR A 43 3.26 7.52 3.59
C THR A 43 4.00 6.62 2.59
N ILE A 44 3.38 5.49 2.23
CA ILE A 44 3.92 4.55 1.24
C ILE A 44 3.36 4.76 -0.18
N VAL A 45 2.24 5.48 -0.32
CA VAL A 45 1.57 5.75 -1.60
C VAL A 45 0.77 7.03 -1.52
N VAL A 46 0.67 7.75 -2.64
CA VAL A 46 -0.17 8.94 -2.79
C VAL A 46 -1.13 8.76 -3.98
N PHE A 47 -2.36 9.26 -3.83
CA PHE A 47 -3.40 9.18 -4.85
C PHE A 47 -3.82 10.58 -5.34
N ASP A 48 -3.93 10.78 -6.66
CA ASP A 48 -4.67 11.91 -7.26
C ASP A 48 -6.15 11.54 -7.31
N CYS A 49 -6.93 12.17 -6.43
CA CYS A 49 -8.34 11.90 -6.20
C CYS A 49 -9.22 12.99 -6.83
N ARG A 50 -10.15 12.59 -7.70
CA ARG A 50 -11.11 13.52 -8.35
C ARG A 50 -12.54 13.08 -8.10
N GLY A 51 -13.19 13.73 -7.13
CA GLY A 51 -14.60 13.50 -6.78
C GLY A 51 -14.87 12.22 -5.98
N VAL A 52 -13.82 11.50 -5.59
CA VAL A 52 -13.86 10.32 -4.73
C VAL A 52 -12.57 10.27 -3.92
N GLU A 53 -12.64 9.81 -2.67
CA GLU A 53 -11.50 9.63 -1.78
C GLU A 53 -11.54 8.19 -1.21
N PRO A 54 -10.39 7.52 -1.06
CA PRO A 54 -10.32 6.25 -0.34
C PRO A 54 -10.60 6.46 1.15
N THR A 55 -11.28 5.51 1.76
CA THR A 55 -11.67 5.57 3.19
C THR A 55 -11.20 4.35 3.97
N ASP A 56 -10.77 3.29 3.28
CA ASP A 56 -10.27 2.08 3.89
C ASP A 56 -9.24 1.42 2.96
N PHE A 57 -8.39 0.56 3.52
CA PHE A 57 -7.32 -0.13 2.81
C PHE A 57 -7.22 -1.59 3.27
N SER A 58 -6.98 -2.47 2.30
CA SER A 58 -6.78 -3.90 2.52
C SER A 58 -5.49 -4.27 1.78
N PRO A 59 -4.37 -4.51 2.49
CA PRO A 59 -3.05 -4.71 1.86
C PRO A 59 -2.96 -6.01 1.07
N ARG A 60 -3.63 -7.08 1.50
CA ARG A 60 -3.68 -8.36 0.79
C ARG A 60 -2.29 -8.92 0.46
N ILE A 61 -2.13 -9.46 -0.75
CA ILE A 61 -0.91 -10.12 -1.25
C ILE A 61 -0.09 -9.20 -2.16
N GLY A 62 1.17 -9.58 -2.38
CA GLY A 62 2.04 -8.97 -3.38
C GLY A 62 3.09 -8.03 -2.79
N PHE A 63 3.18 -7.96 -1.47
CA PHE A 63 4.29 -7.30 -0.79
C PHE A 63 5.57 -8.14 -0.92
N THR A 64 6.69 -7.45 -0.89
CA THR A 64 8.02 -8.04 -0.80
C THR A 64 8.78 -7.37 0.33
N ALA A 65 9.68 -8.11 0.97
CA ALA A 65 10.53 -7.60 2.04
C ALA A 65 11.92 -8.23 1.98
N GLU A 66 12.85 -7.64 2.72
CA GLU A 66 14.23 -8.08 2.84
C GLU A 66 14.58 -8.15 4.32
N ALA A 67 15.15 -9.27 4.76
CA ALA A 67 15.61 -9.42 6.13
C ALA A 67 16.81 -8.51 6.40
N VAL A 68 16.77 -7.80 7.52
CA VAL A 68 17.74 -6.75 7.89
C VAL A 68 19.18 -7.29 7.97
N ASP A 69 19.36 -8.50 8.51
CA ASP A 69 20.68 -9.03 8.83
C ASP A 69 21.30 -9.87 7.70
N SER A 70 20.48 -10.57 6.92
CA SER A 70 20.92 -11.51 5.88
C SER A 70 20.74 -10.98 4.46
N ASN A 71 19.86 -10.00 4.25
CA ASN A 71 19.33 -9.62 2.94
C ASN A 71 18.54 -10.74 2.25
N THR A 72 18.08 -11.77 2.99
CA THR A 72 17.15 -12.78 2.47
C THR A 72 15.89 -12.09 1.99
N LYS A 73 15.48 -12.38 0.75
CA LYS A 73 14.28 -11.81 0.13
C LYS A 73 13.06 -12.68 0.37
N PHE A 74 11.97 -12.04 0.75
CA PHE A 74 10.65 -12.65 0.93
C PHE A 74 9.70 -12.05 -0.11
N ASP A 75 9.19 -12.90 -1.00
CA ASP A 75 8.27 -12.53 -2.06
C ASP A 75 6.84 -13.01 -1.75
N ASN A 76 5.84 -12.38 -2.37
CA ASN A 76 4.42 -12.74 -2.24
C ASN A 76 3.91 -12.74 -0.78
N ILE A 77 4.41 -11.82 0.04
CA ILE A 77 3.94 -11.64 1.42
C ILE A 77 2.45 -11.32 1.40
N ASN A 78 1.70 -12.04 2.24
CA ASN A 78 0.27 -11.86 2.43
C ASN A 78 0.01 -11.17 3.78
N LEU A 79 -0.63 -10.00 3.74
CA LEU A 79 -1.00 -9.18 4.89
C LEU A 79 -2.53 -9.07 5.04
N GLU A 80 -3.33 -9.98 4.48
CA GLU A 80 -4.80 -10.01 4.66
C GLU A 80 -5.21 -10.04 6.15
N GLU A 81 -4.40 -10.68 7.00
CA GLU A 81 -4.63 -10.77 8.45
C GLU A 81 -3.95 -9.64 9.25
N ASN A 82 -3.38 -8.63 8.56
CA ASN A 82 -2.54 -7.57 9.13
C ASN A 82 -1.26 -8.04 9.83
N GLU A 83 -0.93 -9.32 9.68
CA GLU A 83 0.26 -9.97 10.23
C GLU A 83 0.85 -10.93 9.21
N TRP A 84 2.15 -11.16 9.32
CA TRP A 84 2.88 -12.16 8.56
C TRP A 84 4.11 -12.60 9.36
N VAL A 85 4.42 -13.90 9.33
CA VAL A 85 5.57 -14.48 10.03
C VAL A 85 6.23 -15.51 9.12
N ASP A 86 7.55 -15.51 9.11
CA ASP A 86 8.36 -16.51 8.42
C ASP A 86 9.69 -16.71 9.17
N TYR A 87 10.56 -17.54 8.60
CA TYR A 87 11.85 -17.86 9.18
C TYR A 87 12.97 -17.60 8.17
N ASP A 88 13.98 -16.84 8.60
CA ASP A 88 15.16 -16.58 7.82
C ASP A 88 16.25 -17.61 8.16
N GLU A 89 16.47 -18.54 7.23
CA GLU A 89 17.46 -19.63 7.37
C GLU A 89 18.90 -19.11 7.42
N GLU A 90 19.21 -17.97 6.81
CA GLU A 90 20.56 -17.42 6.79
C GLU A 90 20.95 -16.81 8.14
N SER A 91 20.05 -16.01 8.73
CA SER A 91 20.26 -15.42 10.07
C SER A 91 19.86 -16.36 11.21
N LYS A 92 19.17 -17.47 10.91
CA LYS A 92 18.61 -18.43 11.88
C LYS A 92 17.69 -17.74 12.89
N SER A 93 16.82 -16.87 12.39
CA SER A 93 15.91 -16.07 13.21
C SER A 93 14.52 -15.98 12.59
N SER A 94 13.51 -15.76 13.42
CA SER A 94 12.15 -15.48 12.95
C SER A 94 12.06 -14.03 12.46
N VAL A 95 11.36 -13.84 11.34
CA VAL A 95 11.03 -12.53 10.80
C VAL A 95 9.52 -12.36 10.79
N GLY A 96 9.05 -11.12 10.91
CA GLY A 96 7.61 -10.87 10.89
C GLY A 96 7.23 -9.41 10.76
N ILE A 97 6.00 -9.21 10.31
CA ILE A 97 5.28 -7.94 10.24
C ILE A 97 4.03 -8.15 11.10
N TYR A 98 3.80 -7.28 12.07
CA TYR A 98 2.71 -7.44 13.03
C TYR A 98 1.90 -6.15 13.15
N ASP A 99 0.65 -6.27 13.60
CA ASP A 99 -0.23 -5.14 13.93
C ASP A 99 -0.29 -4.06 12.83
N LEU A 100 -0.35 -4.45 11.56
CA LEU A 100 -0.42 -3.50 10.45
C LEU A 100 -1.63 -2.57 10.61
N LYS A 101 -1.35 -1.27 10.55
CA LYS A 101 -2.36 -0.20 10.61
C LYS A 101 -2.18 0.75 9.44
N HIS A 102 -3.28 1.32 8.97
CA HIS A 102 -3.28 2.35 7.93
C HIS A 102 -4.10 3.57 8.35
N GLN A 103 -3.77 4.70 7.73
CA GLN A 103 -4.59 5.90 7.78
C GLN A 103 -4.44 6.67 6.46
N PHE A 104 -5.46 7.47 6.13
CA PHE A 104 -5.40 8.42 5.04
C PHE A 104 -5.23 9.83 5.59
N ILE A 105 -4.18 10.52 5.15
CA ILE A 105 -3.95 11.93 5.44
C ILE A 105 -4.27 12.76 4.20
N LYS A 106 -4.91 13.91 4.38
CA LYS A 106 -5.09 14.89 3.30
C LYS A 106 -3.83 15.74 3.20
N LEU A 107 -3.21 15.74 2.02
CA LEU A 107 -2.06 16.58 1.70
C LEU A 107 -2.49 18.01 1.35
#